data_AF-A0A922NU97-F1
#
_entry.id   AF-A0A922NU97-F1
#
_cell.length_a   1.000
_cell.length_b   1.000
_cell.length_c   1.000
_cell.angle_alpha   90.00
_cell.angle_beta   90.00
_cell.angle_gamma   90.00
#
_symmetry.space_group_name_H-M   'P 1'
#
loop_
_entity.id
_entity.type
_entity.pdbx_description
1 polymer ?
#
loop_
_entity_poly.entity_id
_entity_poly.type
_entity_poly.pdbx_seq_one_letter_code
_entity_poly.pdbx_strand_id
1 'polypeptide(L)'
;MKPTMAILERISKNSMEQKDEVFTRLYRYLLRPDIYYIAYQNLYSNKGAGTKGIDDDTADGFSEKKISTIINSLASESYTPKPVRRTYISKKSSSKLRPLGLPTFTDKLIQEVLRLILEAIYEPIFLDTSHGFRPKRSCHTAFKMIK
;
A
#
# COMPACT_ATOMS: atom_id res chain seq x y z
N MET A 1 4.26 23.89 0.24
CA MET A 1 3.15 22.91 0.08
C MET A 1 3.05 22.10 1.38
N LYS A 2 1.85 21.85 1.93
CA LYS A 2 1.73 20.98 3.12
C LYS A 2 2.18 19.55 2.78
N PRO A 3 2.92 18.83 3.66
CA PRO A 3 3.28 17.43 3.42
C PRO A 3 2.05 16.53 3.28
N THR A 4 2.12 15.48 2.46
CA THR A 4 0.99 14.57 2.24
C THR A 4 0.54 13.89 3.53
N MET A 5 1.45 13.57 4.44
CA MET A 5 1.08 12.99 5.75
C MET A 5 0.17 13.89 6.57
N ALA A 6 0.45 15.20 6.63
CA ALA A 6 -0.43 16.16 7.31
C ALA A 6 -1.82 16.25 6.65
N ILE A 7 -1.92 15.96 5.35
CA ILE A 7 -3.20 15.88 4.64
C ILE A 7 -3.93 14.58 5.02
N LEU A 8 -3.24 13.45 5.07
CA LEU A 8 -3.80 12.15 5.45
C LEU A 8 -4.29 12.16 6.91
N GLU A 9 -3.56 12.79 7.83
CA GLU A 9 -4.01 12.98 9.22
C GLU A 9 -5.32 13.75 9.29
N ARG A 10 -5.48 14.79 8.46
CA ARG A 10 -6.73 15.54 8.38
C ARG A 10 -7.86 14.69 7.80
N ILE A 11 -7.61 13.90 6.77
CA ILE A 11 -8.58 12.94 6.21
C ILE A 11 -9.04 11.95 7.28
N SER A 12 -8.10 11.45 8.09
CA SER A 12 -8.40 10.53 9.18
C SER A 12 -9.25 11.15 10.27
N LYS A 13 -8.92 12.38 10.70
CA LYS A 13 -9.76 13.13 11.64
C LYS A 13 -11.17 13.36 11.10
N ASN A 14 -11.27 13.81 9.86
CA ASN A 14 -12.54 14.02 9.16
C ASN A 14 -13.39 12.75 9.13
N SER A 15 -12.81 11.63 8.72
CA SER A 15 -13.52 10.35 8.64
C SER A 15 -14.01 9.85 10.01
N MET A 16 -13.27 10.15 11.09
CA MET A 16 -13.70 9.84 12.46
C MET A 16 -14.91 10.69 12.89
N GLU A 17 -14.92 11.98 12.54
CA GLU A 17 -15.98 12.94 12.90
C GLU A 17 -17.24 12.77 12.03
N GLN A 18 -17.07 12.44 10.74
CA GLN A 18 -18.14 12.30 9.75
C GLN A 18 -17.98 10.98 8.99
N LYS A 19 -18.59 9.92 9.53
CA LYS A 19 -18.44 8.56 8.99
C LYS A 19 -18.97 8.39 7.56
N ASP A 20 -19.95 9.20 7.18
CA ASP A 20 -20.59 9.17 5.86
C ASP A 20 -19.96 10.18 4.86
N GLU A 21 -18.84 10.82 5.22
CA GLU A 21 -18.15 11.77 4.33
C GLU A 21 -17.65 11.08 3.05
N VAL A 22 -17.94 11.69 1.90
CA VAL A 22 -17.47 11.22 0.59
C VAL A 22 -16.26 12.01 0.13
N PHE A 23 -15.09 11.37 0.11
CA PHE A 23 -13.84 11.99 -0.36
C PHE A 23 -13.71 11.90 -1.90
N THR A 24 -13.96 13.00 -2.60
CA THR A 24 -14.04 13.01 -4.09
C THR A 24 -12.72 13.27 -4.82
N ARG A 25 -11.69 13.79 -4.14
CA ARG A 25 -10.43 14.24 -4.77
C ARG A 25 -9.21 13.43 -4.37
N LEU A 26 -9.37 12.12 -4.13
CA LEU A 26 -8.29 11.25 -3.66
C LEU A 26 -7.21 11.02 -4.71
N TYR A 27 -7.59 10.93 -6.00
CA TYR A 27 -6.65 10.64 -7.09
C TYR A 27 -5.50 11.65 -7.18
N ARG A 28 -5.74 12.93 -6.86
CA ARG A 28 -4.70 13.96 -6.87
C ARG A 28 -3.54 13.66 -5.90
N TYR A 29 -3.78 12.87 -4.86
CA TYR A 29 -2.73 12.49 -3.90
C TYR A 29 -1.77 11.46 -4.48
N LEU A 30 -2.21 10.64 -5.45
CA LEU A 30 -1.32 9.79 -6.27
C LEU A 30 -0.37 10.61 -7.14
N LEU A 31 -0.66 11.89 -7.38
CA LEU A 31 0.16 12.76 -8.22
C LEU A 31 1.18 13.58 -7.42
N ARG A 32 1.28 13.35 -6.12
CA ARG A 32 2.19 14.08 -5.24
C ARG A 32 3.48 13.28 -5.03
N PRO A 33 4.68 13.81 -5.33
CA PRO A 33 5.92 13.04 -5.18
C PRO A 33 6.24 12.63 -3.74
N ASP A 34 5.91 13.45 -2.75
CA ASP A 34 6.26 13.26 -1.34
C ASP A 34 5.70 11.95 -0.74
N ILE A 35 4.52 11.49 -1.18
CA ILE A 35 3.94 10.22 -0.71
C ILE A 35 4.72 8.99 -1.21
N TYR A 36 5.38 9.08 -2.37
CA TYR A 36 6.13 7.96 -2.94
C TYR A 36 7.41 7.67 -2.16
N TYR A 37 8.04 8.68 -1.55
CA TYR A 37 9.19 8.47 -0.68
C TYR A 37 8.80 7.70 0.59
N ILE A 38 7.64 8.00 1.16
CA ILE A 38 7.12 7.29 2.33
C ILE A 38 6.75 5.85 1.95
N ALA A 39 6.06 5.68 0.81
CA ALA A 39 5.73 4.36 0.29
C ALA A 39 6.99 3.52 0.02
N TYR A 40 8.03 4.15 -0.54
CA TYR A 40 9.32 3.50 -0.76
C TYR A 40 9.95 3.03 0.55
N GLN A 41 10.01 3.89 1.58
CA GLN A 41 10.55 3.54 2.89
C GLN A 41 9.82 2.35 3.53
N ASN A 42 8.48 2.33 3.45
CA ASN A 42 7.65 1.24 3.95
C ASN A 42 7.94 -0.08 3.22
N LEU A 43 8.08 -0.02 1.89
CA LEU A 43 8.35 -1.20 1.08
C LEU A 43 9.77 -1.72 1.23
N TYR A 44 10.76 -0.82 1.26
CA TYR A 44 12.18 -1.18 1.36
C TYR A 44 12.51 -1.89 2.67
N SER A 45 11.81 -1.53 3.74
CA SER A 45 11.94 -2.16 5.06
C SER A 45 11.47 -3.62 5.09
N ASN A 46 10.72 -4.08 4.08
CA ASN A 46 10.21 -5.44 4.01
C ASN A 46 11.25 -6.41 3.44
N LYS A 47 11.33 -7.63 3.99
CA LYS A 47 12.24 -8.70 3.52
C LYS A 47 12.06 -9.10 2.05
N GLY A 48 10.91 -8.76 1.43
CA GLY A 48 10.61 -9.02 0.02
C GLY A 48 10.86 -7.84 -0.93
N ALA A 49 11.49 -6.76 -0.46
CA ALA A 49 11.71 -5.54 -1.26
C ALA A 49 12.48 -5.82 -2.55
N GLY A 50 13.57 -6.60 -2.45
CA GLY A 50 14.43 -6.98 -3.58
C GLY A 50 13.91 -8.12 -4.45
N THR A 51 12.76 -8.73 -4.11
CA THR A 51 12.22 -9.84 -4.90
C THR A 51 11.60 -9.32 -6.19
N LYS A 52 12.12 -9.80 -7.32
CA LYS A 52 11.68 -9.45 -8.67
C LYS A 52 10.24 -9.87 -8.96
N GLY A 53 9.52 -9.00 -9.66
CA GLY A 53 8.21 -9.27 -10.25
C GLY A 53 8.35 -10.09 -11.53
N ILE A 54 7.56 -9.76 -12.56
CA ILE A 54 7.71 -10.38 -13.89
C ILE A 54 8.92 -9.85 -14.67
N ASP A 55 9.47 -8.72 -14.23
CA ASP A 55 10.63 -8.03 -14.79
C ASP A 55 11.70 -7.74 -13.71
N ASP A 56 12.78 -7.07 -14.12
CA ASP A 56 13.88 -6.64 -13.24
C ASP A 56 13.56 -5.38 -12.42
N ASP A 57 12.30 -4.97 -12.37
CA ASP A 57 11.86 -3.82 -11.61
C ASP A 57 11.91 -4.10 -10.10
N THR A 58 12.96 -3.59 -9.45
CA THR A 58 13.28 -3.79 -8.03
C THR A 58 13.39 -2.46 -7.29
N ALA A 59 13.52 -2.55 -5.96
CA ALA A 59 13.58 -1.37 -5.09
C ALA A 59 14.79 -0.47 -5.39
N ASP A 60 15.93 -1.06 -5.77
CA ASP A 60 17.18 -0.31 -6.02
C ASP A 60 17.07 0.64 -7.23
N GLY A 61 16.12 0.41 -8.13
CA GLY A 61 15.83 1.30 -9.26
C GLY A 61 15.01 2.55 -8.90
N PHE A 62 14.78 2.80 -7.61
CA PHE A 62 14.04 3.97 -7.15
C PHE A 62 14.83 5.27 -7.39
N SER A 63 14.19 6.26 -7.99
CA SER A 63 14.77 7.57 -8.28
C SER A 63 13.67 8.61 -8.49
N GLU A 64 13.99 9.89 -8.37
CA GLU A 64 13.06 10.99 -8.65
C GLU A 64 12.53 10.93 -10.09
N LYS A 65 13.39 10.56 -11.04
CA LYS A 65 13.00 10.34 -12.45
C LYS A 65 11.94 9.27 -12.57
N LYS A 66 12.09 8.15 -11.86
CA LYS A 66 11.09 7.06 -11.86
C LYS A 66 9.76 7.51 -11.27
N ILE A 67 9.77 8.21 -10.14
CA ILE A 67 8.57 8.79 -9.54
C ILE A 67 7.87 9.73 -10.54
N SER A 68 8.65 10.58 -11.21
CA SER A 68 8.12 11.52 -12.20
C SER A 68 7.48 10.78 -13.38
N THR A 69 8.10 9.73 -13.89
CA THR A 69 7.51 8.87 -14.95
C THR A 69 6.20 8.23 -14.49
N ILE A 70 6.16 7.70 -13.27
CA ILE A 70 4.95 7.09 -12.69
C ILE A 70 3.84 8.14 -12.60
N ILE A 71 4.10 9.30 -11.99
CA ILE A 71 3.14 10.38 -11.83
C ILE A 71 2.63 10.86 -13.20
N ASN A 72 3.51 11.03 -14.18
CA ASN A 72 3.11 11.43 -15.53
C ASN A 72 2.18 10.39 -16.17
N SER A 73 2.50 9.09 -16.03
CA SER A 73 1.66 8.02 -16.57
C SER A 73 0.28 7.98 -15.90
N LEU A 74 0.22 8.19 -14.58
CA LEU A 74 -1.03 8.28 -13.83
C LEU A 74 -1.83 9.54 -14.20
N ALA A 75 -1.17 10.69 -14.35
CA ALA A 75 -1.82 11.94 -14.73
C ALA A 75 -2.43 11.87 -16.13
N SER A 76 -1.77 11.16 -17.05
CA SER A 76 -2.26 10.90 -18.41
C SER A 76 -3.21 9.69 -18.51
N GLU A 77 -3.50 9.01 -17.39
CA GLU A 77 -4.30 7.78 -17.34
C GLU A 77 -3.77 6.65 -18.24
N SER A 78 -2.47 6.67 -18.57
CA SER A 78 -1.81 5.69 -19.44
C SER A 78 -1.13 4.55 -18.66
N TYR A 79 -1.04 4.68 -17.34
CA TYR A 79 -0.46 3.65 -16.48
C TYR A 79 -1.27 2.36 -16.57
N THR A 80 -0.60 1.29 -17.00
CA THR A 80 -1.16 -0.07 -17.05
C THR A 80 -0.39 -0.97 -16.10
N PRO A 81 -1.02 -1.53 -15.04
CA PRO A 81 -0.36 -2.45 -14.13
C PRO A 81 0.18 -3.68 -14.86
N LYS A 82 1.34 -4.18 -14.41
CA LYS A 82 1.93 -5.39 -14.99
C LYS A 82 1.30 -6.65 -14.40
N PRO A 83 1.27 -7.78 -15.14
CA PRO A 83 0.81 -9.05 -14.61
C PRO A 83 1.70 -9.50 -13.44
N VAL A 84 1.05 -10.09 -12.43
CA VAL A 84 1.71 -10.58 -11.21
C VAL A 84 2.43 -11.90 -11.48
N ARG A 85 3.72 -11.99 -11.13
CA ARG A 85 4.48 -13.24 -11.29
C ARG A 85 4.04 -14.26 -10.24
N ARG A 86 3.67 -15.47 -10.66
CA ARG A 86 3.36 -16.58 -9.75
C ARG A 86 4.64 -17.28 -9.29
N THR A 87 4.77 -17.51 -7.99
CA THR A 87 5.78 -18.40 -7.41
C THR A 87 5.14 -19.34 -6.38
N TYR A 88 5.86 -20.38 -6.00
CA TYR A 88 5.40 -21.38 -5.03
C TYR A 88 6.39 -21.48 -3.89
N ILE A 89 5.89 -21.37 -2.66
CA ILE A 89 6.69 -21.55 -1.44
C ILE A 89 6.16 -22.73 -0.65
N SER A 90 7.05 -23.53 -0.07
CA SER A 90 6.67 -24.70 0.73
C SER A 90 5.92 -24.27 2.00
N LYS A 91 4.84 -24.99 2.34
CA LYS A 91 4.21 -24.83 3.64
C LYS A 91 5.08 -25.48 4.71
N LYS A 92 5.17 -24.86 5.89
CA LYS A 92 5.81 -25.51 7.04
C LYS A 92 5.05 -26.81 7.36
N SER A 93 5.77 -27.91 7.48
CA SER A 93 5.24 -29.24 7.86
C SER A 93 4.20 -29.84 6.89
N SER A 94 4.24 -29.49 5.61
CA SER A 94 3.39 -30.11 4.58
C SER A 94 4.12 -30.18 3.24
N SER A 95 3.89 -31.26 2.48
CA SER A 95 4.37 -31.38 1.08
C SER A 95 3.65 -30.44 0.10
N LYS A 96 2.56 -29.79 0.54
CA LYS A 96 1.79 -28.86 -0.29
C LYS A 96 2.50 -27.51 -0.43
N LEU A 97 2.48 -26.98 -1.64
CA LEU A 97 2.99 -25.65 -1.94
C LEU A 97 1.91 -24.57 -1.71
N ARG A 98 2.32 -23.38 -1.29
CA ARG A 98 1.49 -22.17 -1.24
C ARG A 98 1.82 -21.31 -2.46
N PRO A 99 0.85 -21.01 -3.33
CA PRO A 99 1.06 -20.05 -4.41
C PRO A 99 1.17 -18.63 -3.82
N LEU A 100 2.12 -17.84 -4.33
CA LEU A 100 2.32 -16.43 -3.99
C LEU A 100 2.39 -15.61 -5.27
N GLY A 101 1.74 -14.45 -5.28
CA GLY A 101 1.86 -13.47 -6.35
C GLY A 101 2.91 -12.43 -6.00
N LEU A 102 3.83 -12.15 -6.93
CA LEU A 102 4.88 -11.15 -6.80
C LEU A 102 4.65 -10.04 -7.84
N PRO A 103 4.06 -8.90 -7.45
CA PRO A 103 3.94 -7.73 -8.32
C PRO A 103 5.30 -7.09 -8.58
N THR A 104 5.40 -6.25 -9.61
CA THR A 104 6.60 -5.44 -9.88
C THR A 104 6.81 -4.40 -8.79
N PHE A 105 8.02 -3.85 -8.66
CA PHE A 105 8.27 -2.85 -7.64
C PHE A 105 7.44 -1.57 -7.86
N THR A 106 7.27 -1.14 -9.11
CA THR A 106 6.42 0.00 -9.47
C THR A 106 4.97 -0.24 -9.07
N ASP A 107 4.41 -1.42 -9.34
CA ASP A 107 3.05 -1.76 -8.93
C ASP A 107 2.92 -1.80 -7.40
N LYS A 108 3.88 -2.39 -6.69
CA LYS A 108 3.93 -2.39 -5.22
C LYS A 108 3.94 -0.96 -4.67
N LEU A 109 4.72 -0.08 -5.29
CA LEU A 109 4.86 1.31 -4.88
C LEU A 109 3.53 2.08 -5.00
N ILE A 110 2.83 1.93 -6.13
CA ILE A 110 1.52 2.55 -6.35
C ILE A 110 0.46 1.96 -5.40
N GLN A 111 0.47 0.64 -5.19
CA GLN A 111 -0.40 -0.04 -4.22
C GLN A 111 -0.17 0.48 -2.79
N GLU A 112 1.07 0.72 -2.41
CA GLU A 112 1.41 1.25 -1.09
C GLU A 112 0.93 2.70 -0.92
N VAL A 113 1.07 3.55 -1.96
CA VAL A 113 0.49 4.89 -1.95
C VAL A 113 -1.04 4.86 -1.81
N LEU A 114 -1.71 3.96 -2.55
CA LEU A 114 -3.14 3.75 -2.41
C LEU A 114 -3.51 3.28 -0.99
N ARG A 115 -2.74 2.36 -0.41
CA ARG A 115 -2.93 1.91 0.97
C ARG A 115 -2.86 3.07 1.95
N LEU A 116 -1.86 3.94 1.86
CA LEU A 116 -1.73 5.12 2.74
C LEU A 116 -2.95 6.04 2.67
N ILE A 117 -3.49 6.27 1.46
CA ILE A 117 -4.67 7.12 1.25
C ILE A 117 -5.92 6.46 1.82
N LEU A 118 -6.16 5.18 1.51
CA LEU A 118 -7.36 4.46 1.93
C LEU A 118 -7.35 4.15 3.42
N GLU A 119 -6.20 3.84 4.00
CA GLU A 119 -6.05 3.59 5.44
C GLU A 119 -6.42 4.84 6.26
N ALA A 120 -6.05 6.04 5.79
CA ALA A 120 -6.47 7.28 6.42
C ALA A 120 -8.00 7.42 6.51
N ILE A 121 -8.75 6.85 5.55
CA ILE A 121 -10.21 6.88 5.53
C ILE A 121 -10.78 5.74 6.39
N TYR A 122 -10.33 4.51 6.16
CA TYR A 122 -11.02 3.34 6.74
C TYR A 122 -10.58 2.99 8.16
N GLU A 123 -9.32 3.23 8.53
CA GLU A 123 -8.81 2.87 9.86
C GLU A 123 -9.60 3.49 11.03
N PRO A 124 -9.97 4.79 11.02
CA PRO A 124 -10.73 5.38 12.13
C PRO A 124 -12.18 4.90 12.25
N ILE A 125 -12.75 4.29 11.20
CA ILE A 125 -14.16 3.86 11.17
C ILE A 125 -14.34 2.34 11.26
N PHE A 126 -13.27 1.56 11.09
CA PHE A 126 -13.35 0.11 11.24
C PHE A 126 -13.76 -0.30 12.66
N LEU A 127 -14.61 -1.32 12.74
CA LEU A 127 -15.01 -1.92 14.01
C LEU A 127 -13.80 -2.42 14.80
N ASP A 128 -13.86 -2.34 16.13
CA ASP A 128 -12.78 -2.81 16.99
C ASP A 128 -12.52 -4.31 16.90
N THR A 129 -13.53 -5.09 16.53
CA THR A 129 -13.47 -6.53 16.26
C THR A 129 -12.87 -6.87 14.90
N SER A 130 -12.56 -5.87 14.06
CA SER A 130 -11.82 -6.06 12.81
C SER A 130 -10.32 -6.02 13.08
N HIS A 131 -9.62 -7.14 12.85
CA HIS A 131 -8.19 -7.26 13.18
C HIS A 131 -7.29 -7.54 11.96
N GLY A 132 -7.86 -7.98 10.84
CA GLY A 132 -7.08 -8.40 9.68
C GLY A 132 -6.39 -7.24 8.98
N PHE A 133 -5.07 -7.34 8.78
CA PHE A 133 -4.28 -6.39 7.98
C PHE A 133 -4.38 -4.92 8.39
N ARG A 134 -4.65 -4.65 9.67
CA ARG A 134 -4.75 -3.29 10.22
C ARG A 134 -3.50 -2.92 11.04
N PRO A 135 -3.12 -1.63 11.07
CA PRO A 135 -2.05 -1.15 11.94
C PRO A 135 -2.29 -1.55 13.40
N LYS A 136 -1.23 -2.04 14.06
CA LYS A 136 -1.27 -2.43 15.49
C LYS A 136 -2.28 -3.55 15.83
N ARG A 137 -2.87 -4.23 14.84
CA ARG A 137 -3.76 -5.39 15.01
C ARG A 137 -3.11 -6.66 14.45
N SER A 138 -3.49 -7.82 14.98
CA SER A 138 -3.01 -9.14 14.53
C SER A 138 -3.99 -10.25 14.91
N CYS A 139 -3.74 -11.48 14.44
CA CYS A 139 -4.51 -12.65 14.87
C CYS A 139 -4.54 -12.80 16.40
N HIS A 140 -3.46 -12.45 17.09
CA HIS A 140 -3.41 -12.52 18.56
C HIS A 140 -4.30 -11.48 19.24
N THR A 141 -4.47 -10.29 18.65
CA THR A 141 -5.42 -9.31 19.19
C THR A 141 -6.86 -9.78 19.06
N ALA A 142 -7.18 -10.54 18.02
CA ALA A 142 -8.50 -11.17 17.86
C ALA A 142 -8.73 -12.24 18.92
N PHE A 143 -7.77 -13.16 19.13
CA PHE A 143 -7.89 -14.19 20.17
C PHE A 143 -8.07 -13.62 21.57
N LYS A 144 -7.39 -12.52 21.91
CA LYS A 144 -7.55 -11.86 23.22
C LYS A 144 -8.92 -11.23 23.43
N MET A 145 -9.64 -10.90 22.35
CA MET A 145 -10.96 -10.28 22.42
C MET A 145 -12.08 -11.31 22.60
N ILE A 146 -11.84 -12.56 22.20
CA ILE A 146 -12.77 -13.67 22.39
C ILE A 146 -12.58 -14.21 23.81
N LYS A 147 -13.63 -14.10 24.63
CA LYS A 147 -13.72 -14.72 25.95
C LYS A 147 -14.39 -16.08 25.84
#